data_AF-A0A6A2X4K6-F1
#
_entry.id   AF-A0A6A2X4K6-F1
#
_cell.length_a   1.000
_cell.length_b   1.000
_cell.length_c   1.000
_cell.angle_alpha   90.00
_cell.angle_beta   90.00
_cell.angle_gamma   90.00
#
_symmetry.space_group_name_H-M   'P 1'
#
loop_
_entity.id
_entity.type
_entity.pdbx_description
1 polymer ?
#
loop_
_entity_poly.entity_id
_entity_poly.type
_entity_poly.pdbx_seq_one_letter_code
_entity_poly.pdbx_strand_id
1 'polypeptide(L)'
;MRELSEAAAVARSTLHKKVHQLRTSAMKQSQLSKASKRTLANQYKQAAAVETELQTTNPSSSSIKVIKQPQSEQITELPKVGDTVHVSSLGKRATVLKVDTYKEEIIVQAGNMKLKLKVTEVQR
;
A
#
# COMPACT_ATOMS: atom_id res chain seq x y z
N MET A 1 -38.07 9.07 -38.68
CA MET A 1 -38.26 9.09 -37.21
C MET A 1 -37.91 7.75 -36.53
N ARG A 2 -38.33 6.57 -37.05
CA ARG A 2 -38.03 5.26 -36.44
C ARG A 2 -36.54 4.90 -36.38
N GLU A 3 -35.80 5.15 -37.45
CA GLU A 3 -34.37 4.80 -37.54
C GLU A 3 -33.52 5.52 -36.49
N LEU A 4 -33.83 6.79 -36.19
CA LEU A 4 -33.15 7.55 -35.14
C LEU A 4 -33.43 6.97 -33.75
N SER A 5 -34.68 6.56 -33.51
CA SER A 5 -35.06 5.94 -32.24
C SER A 5 -34.40 4.58 -32.05
N GLU A 6 -34.29 3.78 -33.12
CA GLU A 6 -33.61 2.48 -33.10
C GLU A 6 -32.11 2.63 -32.88
N ALA A 7 -31.45 3.54 -33.63
CA ALA A 7 -30.05 3.86 -33.42
C ALA A 7 -29.78 4.35 -31.99
N ALA A 8 -30.66 5.20 -31.44
CA ALA A 8 -30.55 5.68 -30.06
C ALA A 8 -30.77 4.55 -29.03
N ALA A 9 -31.68 3.61 -29.30
CA ALA A 9 -31.90 2.45 -28.43
C ALA A 9 -30.66 1.53 -28.40
N VAL A 10 -30.07 1.26 -29.56
CA VAL A 10 -28.83 0.46 -29.68
C VAL A 10 -27.66 1.15 -28.99
N ALA A 11 -27.52 2.47 -29.16
CA ALA A 11 -26.47 3.25 -28.49
C ALA A 11 -26.61 3.18 -26.96
N ARG A 12 -27.82 3.37 -26.43
CA ARG A 12 -28.09 3.25 -24.99
C ARG A 12 -27.79 1.83 -24.48
N SER A 13 -28.27 0.80 -25.18
CA SER A 13 -28.02 -0.60 -24.83
C SER A 13 -26.51 -0.90 -24.74
N THR A 14 -25.76 -0.43 -25.74
CA THR A 14 -24.30 -0.61 -25.81
C THR A 14 -23.60 0.09 -24.64
N LEU A 15 -23.99 1.33 -24.33
CA LEU A 15 -23.44 2.09 -23.20
C LEU A 15 -23.68 1.36 -21.87
N HIS A 16 -24.91 0.92 -21.61
CA HIS A 16 -25.25 0.17 -20.39
C HIS A 16 -24.46 -1.14 -20.29
N LYS A 17 -24.33 -1.89 -21.40
CA LYS A 17 -23.57 -3.15 -21.44
C LYS A 17 -22.09 -2.93 -21.10
N LYS A 18 -21.46 -1.88 -21.65
CA LYS A 18 -20.05 -1.54 -21.37
C LYS A 18 -19.83 -1.13 -19.92
N VAL A 19 -20.72 -0.29 -19.36
CA VAL A 19 -20.65 0.11 -17.96
C VAL A 19 -20.78 -1.09 -17.02
N HIS A 20 -21.72 -2.00 -17.30
CA HIS A 20 -21.89 -3.22 -16.52
C HIS A 20 -20.66 -4.14 -16.61
N GLN A 21 -20.08 -4.31 -17.80
CA GLN A 21 -18.86 -5.09 -18.00
C GLN A 21 -17.68 -4.52 -17.20
N LEU A 22 -17.51 -3.20 -17.17
CA LEU A 22 -16.45 -2.56 -16.40
C LEU A 22 -16.64 -2.79 -14.89
N ARG A 23 -17.85 -2.61 -14.37
CA ARG A 23 -18.17 -2.83 -12.95
C ARG A 23 -17.93 -4.28 -12.54
N THR A 24 -18.43 -5.24 -13.32
CA THR A 24 -18.23 -6.66 -13.03
C THR A 24 -16.76 -7.08 -13.07
N SER A 25 -15.97 -6.53 -14.01
CA SER A 25 -14.53 -6.78 -14.08
C SER A 25 -13.78 -6.22 -12.87
N ALA A 26 -14.10 -4.98 -12.46
CA ALA A 26 -13.53 -4.36 -11.27
C ALA A 26 -13.88 -5.15 -9.98
N MET A 27 -15.12 -5.64 -9.87
CA MET A 27 -15.56 -6.47 -8.74
C MET A 27 -14.82 -7.82 -8.70
N LYS A 28 -14.64 -8.50 -9.85
CA LYS A 28 -13.88 -9.75 -9.93
C LYS A 28 -12.41 -9.57 -9.51
N GLN A 29 -11.76 -8.48 -9.95
CA GLN A 29 -10.39 -8.15 -9.54
C GLN A 29 -10.28 -7.89 -8.03
N SER A 30 -11.25 -7.19 -7.45
CA SER A 30 -11.32 -6.96 -6.00
C SER A 30 -11.52 -8.26 -5.21
N GLN A 31 -12.35 -9.17 -5.71
CA GLN A 31 -12.60 -10.47 -5.07
C GLN A 31 -11.37 -11.39 -5.11
N LEU A 32 -10.61 -11.41 -6.22
CA LEU A 32 -9.32 -12.12 -6.32
C LEU A 32 -8.29 -11.57 -5.31
N SER A 33 -8.23 -10.24 -5.15
CA SER A 33 -7.37 -9.60 -4.13
C SER A 33 -7.78 -9.99 -2.70
N LYS A 34 -9.08 -10.11 -2.41
CA LYS A 34 -9.57 -10.53 -1.08
C LYS A 34 -9.41 -12.04 -0.84
N ALA A 35 -9.54 -12.88 -1.86
CA ALA A 35 -9.32 -14.32 -1.75
C ALA A 35 -7.85 -14.67 -1.47
N SER A 36 -6.90 -13.99 -2.15
CA SER A 36 -5.46 -14.15 -1.90
C SER A 36 -5.06 -13.77 -0.46
N LYS A 37 -5.73 -12.78 0.15
CA LYS A 37 -5.52 -12.43 1.57
C LYS A 37 -6.04 -13.49 2.54
N ARG A 38 -7.07 -14.28 2.17
CA ARG A 38 -7.57 -15.38 3.01
C ARG A 38 -6.63 -16.59 2.99
N THR A 39 -5.95 -16.85 1.87
CA THR A 39 -4.95 -17.93 1.79
C THR A 39 -3.69 -17.63 2.61
N LEU A 40 -3.28 -16.36 2.71
CA LEU A 40 -2.18 -15.96 3.60
C LEU A 40 -2.57 -16.04 5.08
N ALA A 41 -3.81 -15.69 5.44
CA ALA A 41 -4.26 -15.72 6.84
C ALA A 41 -4.34 -17.14 7.44
N ASN A 42 -4.56 -18.18 6.63
CA ASN A 42 -4.59 -19.57 7.11
C ASN A 42 -3.20 -20.17 7.34
N GLN A 43 -2.15 -19.71 6.65
CA GLN A 43 -0.79 -20.25 6.86
C GLN A 43 -0.12 -19.73 8.14
N TYR A 44 -0.55 -18.58 8.67
CA TYR A 44 -0.05 -18.07 9.96
C TYR A 44 -0.72 -18.71 11.19
N LYS A 45 -1.79 -19.48 11.02
CA LYS A 45 -2.50 -20.13 12.14
C LYS A 45 -2.03 -21.57 12.42
N GLN A 46 -1.26 -22.19 11.52
CA GLN A 46 -0.81 -23.58 11.66
C GLN A 46 0.66 -23.75 12.08
N ALA A 47 1.46 -22.67 12.08
CA ALA A 47 2.88 -22.72 12.47
C ALA A 47 3.16 -22.39 13.95
N ALA A 48 2.13 -22.28 14.79
CA ALA A 48 2.26 -21.89 16.21
C ALA A 48 1.74 -22.96 17.19
N ALA A 49 1.67 -24.22 16.74
CA ALA A 49 1.04 -25.30 17.50
C ALA A 49 1.92 -26.55 17.60
N VAL A 50 3.24 -26.41 17.72
CA VAL A 50 4.10 -27.52 18.16
C VAL A 50 5.26 -26.91 18.98
N GLU A 51 5.37 -27.35 20.24
CA GLU A 51 6.45 -27.14 21.22
C GLU A 51 6.34 -25.81 22.02
N THR A 52 6.25 -25.76 23.34
CA THR A 52 6.50 -26.73 24.41
C THR A 52 5.64 -26.37 25.62
N GLU A 53 5.14 -27.41 26.26
CA GLU A 53 4.44 -27.46 27.53
C GLU A 53 5.29 -26.91 28.69
N LEU A 54 4.60 -26.37 29.72
CA LEU A 54 4.96 -26.30 31.16
C LEU A 54 4.93 -24.90 31.81
N GLN A 55 4.06 -24.83 32.83
CA GLN A 55 4.24 -24.16 34.14
C GLN A 55 4.00 -22.63 34.20
N THR A 56 2.80 -22.19 34.58
CA THR A 56 2.28 -21.90 35.95
C THR A 56 2.56 -20.48 36.47
N THR A 57 1.45 -19.88 36.97
CA THR A 57 1.31 -18.85 38.02
C THR A 57 1.61 -17.36 37.73
N ASN A 58 0.63 -16.54 38.12
CA ASN A 58 0.53 -15.07 38.21
C ASN A 58 1.68 -14.39 39.00
N PRO A 59 1.59 -13.09 39.34
CA PRO A 59 1.70 -11.88 38.53
C PRO A 59 2.86 -10.97 39.04
N SER A 60 3.07 -9.82 38.39
CA SER A 60 3.92 -8.68 38.82
C SER A 60 5.40 -8.64 38.42
N SER A 61 5.76 -7.40 38.04
CA SER A 61 7.08 -6.78 37.98
C SER A 61 7.87 -6.87 36.66
N SER A 62 8.05 -5.68 36.08
CA SER A 62 9.28 -5.17 35.45
C SER A 62 10.11 -6.13 34.61
N SER A 63 10.00 -5.98 33.29
CA SER A 63 11.19 -6.10 32.43
C SER A 63 11.06 -5.14 31.25
N ILE A 64 11.82 -4.06 31.34
CA ILE A 64 12.11 -3.11 30.27
C ILE A 64 12.54 -3.91 29.03
N LYS A 65 11.70 -3.97 28.00
CA LYS A 65 12.19 -4.20 26.64
C LYS A 65 12.21 -2.86 25.96
N VAL A 66 13.35 -2.19 26.08
CA VAL A 66 13.80 -1.16 25.14
C VAL A 66 13.63 -1.76 23.76
N ILE A 67 12.52 -1.41 23.10
CA ILE A 67 12.36 -1.63 21.67
C ILE A 67 13.52 -0.84 21.08
N LYS A 68 14.53 -1.56 20.60
CA LYS A 68 15.62 -0.97 19.82
C LYS A 68 14.93 -0.24 18.67
N GLN A 69 14.78 1.07 18.82
CA GLN A 69 14.57 1.96 17.69
C GLN A 69 15.62 1.57 16.66
N PRO A 70 15.25 1.28 15.40
CA PRO A 70 16.24 1.42 14.34
C PRO A 70 16.74 2.86 14.48
N GLN A 71 18.03 3.00 14.77
CA GLN A 71 18.63 4.31 14.86
C GLN A 71 18.27 5.02 13.57
N SER A 72 17.56 6.14 13.72
CA SER A 72 17.30 7.07 12.63
C SER A 72 18.67 7.57 12.20
N GLU A 73 19.30 6.85 11.26
CA GLU A 73 20.42 7.36 10.49
C GLU A 73 19.88 8.59 9.78
N GLN A 74 20.14 9.72 10.42
CA GLN A 74 19.76 11.04 9.95
C GLN A 74 20.46 11.18 8.61
N ILE A 75 19.68 11.06 7.52
CA ILE A 75 20.24 10.99 6.18
C ILE A 75 20.97 12.31 5.95
N THR A 76 22.30 12.28 6.00
CA THR A 76 23.15 13.46 5.81
C THR A 76 23.26 13.78 4.31
N GLU A 77 22.92 12.83 3.44
CA GLU A 77 22.98 12.96 1.99
C GLU A 77 21.58 12.98 1.35
N LEU A 78 21.36 13.92 0.43
CA LEU A 78 20.11 13.96 -0.32
C LEU A 78 20.00 12.71 -1.23
N PRO A 79 18.83 12.04 -1.25
CA PRO A 79 18.61 10.87 -2.10
C PRO A 79 18.69 11.25 -3.58
N LYS A 80 19.12 10.32 -4.43
CA LYS A 80 19.24 10.56 -5.88
C LYS A 80 17.92 10.28 -6.59
N VAL A 81 17.73 10.91 -7.75
CA VAL A 81 16.60 10.59 -8.63
C VAL A 81 16.70 9.13 -9.06
N GLY A 82 15.61 8.39 -8.92
CA GLY A 82 15.53 6.94 -9.14
C GLY A 82 15.69 6.09 -7.87
N ASP A 83 16.19 6.66 -6.77
CA ASP A 83 16.30 5.93 -5.51
C ASP A 83 14.92 5.59 -4.95
N THR A 84 14.85 4.47 -4.23
CA THR A 84 13.67 4.11 -3.45
C THR A 84 13.87 4.53 -2.00
N VAL A 85 12.97 5.36 -1.50
CA VAL A 85 12.97 5.90 -0.12
C VAL A 85 11.73 5.45 0.64
N HIS A 86 11.84 5.25 1.94
CA HIS A 86 10.72 5.02 2.83
C HIS A 86 10.09 6.36 3.26
N VAL A 87 8.79 6.51 3.05
CA VAL A 87 8.03 7.70 3.47
C VAL A 87 7.33 7.38 4.78
N SER A 88 7.79 7.98 5.88
CA SER A 88 7.30 7.70 7.23
C SER A 88 5.80 7.97 7.38
N SER A 89 5.29 9.05 6.79
CA SER A 89 3.86 9.43 6.86
C SER A 89 2.93 8.45 6.14
N LEU A 90 3.45 7.66 5.19
CA LEU A 90 2.68 6.68 4.44
C LEU A 90 2.98 5.23 4.82
N GLY A 91 4.06 4.99 5.58
CA GLY A 91 4.55 3.65 5.89
C GLY A 91 4.87 2.82 4.65
N LYS A 92 5.21 3.48 3.53
CA LYS A 92 5.40 2.86 2.21
C LYS A 92 6.70 3.33 1.58
N ARG A 93 7.24 2.49 0.68
CA ARG A 93 8.37 2.88 -0.17
C ARG A 93 7.88 3.64 -1.39
N ALA A 94 8.64 4.65 -1.79
CA ALA A 94 8.36 5.52 -2.91
C ALA A 94 9.63 5.77 -3.73
N THR A 95 9.48 6.01 -5.03
CA THR A 95 10.61 6.29 -5.94
C THR A 95 10.79 7.79 -6.08
N VAL A 96 12.01 8.29 -5.94
CA VAL A 96 12.34 9.71 -6.12
C VAL A 96 12.32 10.05 -7.60
N LEU A 97 11.46 11.00 -7.99
CA LEU A 97 11.34 11.51 -9.35
C LEU A 97 12.14 12.79 -9.58
N LYS A 98 12.16 13.67 -8.59
CA LYS A 98 12.85 14.97 -8.67
C LYS A 98 13.36 15.36 -7.30
N VAL A 99 14.51 15.99 -7.26
CA VAL A 99 15.13 16.56 -6.07
C VAL A 99 15.33 18.05 -6.31
N ASP A 100 14.74 18.89 -5.48
CA ASP A 100 14.97 20.34 -5.47
C ASP A 100 15.90 20.67 -4.29
N THR A 101 17.19 20.79 -4.59
CA THR A 101 18.25 21.04 -3.60
C THR A 101 18.12 22.42 -2.94
N TYR A 102 17.60 23.43 -3.67
CA TYR A 102 17.44 24.79 -3.14
C TYR A 102 16.41 24.89 -2.01
N LYS A 103 15.37 24.04 -2.04
CA LYS A 103 14.27 24.05 -1.07
C LYS A 103 14.28 22.85 -0.13
N GLU A 104 15.25 21.94 -0.30
CA GLU A 104 15.30 20.64 0.38
C GLU A 104 13.97 19.86 0.26
N GLU A 105 13.36 19.95 -0.92
CA GLU A 105 12.11 19.27 -1.26
C GLU A 105 12.39 18.17 -2.28
N ILE A 106 11.67 17.06 -2.15
CA ILE A 106 11.72 15.94 -3.09
C ILE A 106 10.32 15.62 -3.58
N ILE A 107 10.26 15.18 -4.83
CA ILE A 107 9.04 14.67 -5.43
C ILE A 107 9.19 13.16 -5.55
N VAL A 108 8.33 12.42 -4.86
CA VAL A 108 8.33 10.96 -4.84
C VAL A 108 7.04 10.41 -5.45
N GLN A 109 7.13 9.20 -6.00
CA GLN A 109 6.00 8.44 -6.50
C GLN A 109 5.76 7.20 -5.64
N ALA A 110 4.59 7.13 -5.02
CA ALA A 110 4.14 5.98 -4.24
C ALA A 110 2.93 5.35 -4.96
N GLY A 111 3.18 4.32 -5.77
CA GLY A 111 2.16 3.73 -6.64
C GLY A 111 1.63 4.74 -7.66
N ASN A 112 0.32 5.04 -7.58
CA ASN A 112 -0.35 5.99 -8.49
C ASN A 112 -0.37 7.43 -7.94
N MET A 113 0.23 7.67 -6.78
CA MET A 113 0.27 8.98 -6.13
C MET A 113 1.65 9.61 -6.30
N LYS A 114 1.66 10.92 -6.59
CA LYS A 114 2.87 11.74 -6.62
C LYS A 114 2.81 12.76 -5.49
N LEU A 115 3.88 12.84 -4.72
CA LEU A 115 3.93 13.59 -3.47
C LEU A 115 5.15 14.48 -3.46
N LYS A 116 4.96 15.69 -2.95
CA LYS A 116 6.07 16.61 -2.64
C LYS A 116 6.28 16.55 -1.14
N LEU A 117 7.48 16.18 -0.72
CA LEU A 117 7.85 15.98 0.68
C LEU A 117 9.14 16.73 0.97
N LYS A 118 9.39 17.04 2.24
CA LYS A 118 10.70 17.50 2.69
C LYS A 118 11.64 16.31 2.84
N VAL A 119 12.94 16.53 2.62
CA VAL A 119 13.96 15.48 2.76
C VAL A 119 13.97 14.90 4.19
N THR A 120 13.59 15.67 5.20
CA THR A 120 13.52 15.23 6.60
C THR A 120 12.42 14.20 6.90
N GLU A 121 11.42 14.09 6.04
CA GLU A 121 10.27 13.19 6.24
C GLU A 121 10.50 11.79 5.63
N VAL A 122 11.60 11.63 4.89
CA VAL A 122 11.97 10.38 4.24
C VAL A 122 13.16 9.70 4.94
N GLN A 123 13.07 8.38 5.01
CA GLN A 123 14.11 7.48 5.51
C GLN A 123 14.60 6.64 4.32
N ARG A 124 15.85 6.18 4.32
CA ARG A 124 16.39 5.37 3.21
C ARG A 124 16.08 3.88 3.42
#